data_AF-A0AAW7XBW9-F1
#
_entry.id   AF-A0AAW7XBW9-F1
#
_cell.length_a   1.000
_cell.length_b   1.000
_cell.length_c   1.000
_cell.angle_alpha   90.00
_cell.angle_beta   90.00
_cell.angle_gamma   90.00
#
_symmetry.space_group_name_H-M   'P 1'
#
loop_
_entity.id
_entity.type
_entity.pdbx_description
1 polymer ?
#
loop_
_entity_poly.entity_id
_entity_poly.type
_entity_poly.pdbx_seq_one_letter_code
_entity_poly.pdbx_strand_id
1 'polypeptide(L)'
;PWTILCYCIQGQGSKNFDKAKEFCFTQPLAAHALLQKITDTTIAYLKKKVEAGVNAVQVFDSWGGMLSPVDYQEFSWQYIKQIIEALKDDAHVIAFGKGCWFALEDMSKSNASALGVDWTITP
;
A
#
# COMPACT_ATOMS: atom_id res chain seq x y z
N PRO A 1 1.29 -1.34 2.66
CA PRO A 1 1.74 -1.09 4.06
C PRO A 1 0.57 -0.79 5.01
N TRP A 2 -0.29 0.16 4.63
CA TRP A 2 -1.55 0.45 5.32
C TRP A 2 -2.38 -0.79 5.67
N THR A 3 -2.67 -1.64 4.68
CA THR A 3 -3.43 -2.88 4.89
C THR A 3 -2.82 -3.79 5.98
N ILE A 4 -1.50 -3.90 6.08
CA ILE A 4 -0.84 -4.71 7.11
C ILE A 4 -0.93 -4.01 8.47
N LEU A 5 -0.73 -2.69 8.54
CA LEU A 5 -0.90 -1.91 9.77
C LEU A 5 -2.32 -2.10 10.33
N CYS A 6 -3.34 -2.07 9.48
CA CYS A 6 -4.72 -2.34 9.86
C CYS A 6 -4.85 -3.66 10.62
N TYR A 7 -4.28 -4.75 10.11
CA TYR A 7 -4.28 -6.04 10.81
C TYR A 7 -3.45 -6.02 12.09
N CYS A 8 -2.28 -5.38 12.11
CA CYS A 8 -1.42 -5.30 13.30
C CYS A 8 -2.11 -4.57 14.46
N ILE A 9 -2.76 -3.43 14.20
CA ILE A 9 -3.40 -2.61 15.24
C ILE A 9 -4.75 -3.20 15.65
N GLN A 10 -5.50 -3.74 14.70
CA GLN A 10 -6.82 -4.29 14.98
C GLN A 10 -6.75 -5.69 15.61
N GLY A 11 -5.68 -6.45 15.34
CA GLY A 11 -5.47 -7.84 15.78
C GLY A 11 -6.31 -8.88 15.04
N GLN A 12 -7.27 -8.45 14.22
CA GLN A 12 -8.19 -9.29 13.46
C GLN A 12 -8.75 -8.52 12.25
N GLY A 13 -9.52 -9.19 11.40
CA GLY A 13 -10.31 -8.51 10.37
C GLY A 13 -11.31 -7.52 10.97
N SER A 14 -11.56 -6.42 10.29
CA SER A 14 -12.58 -5.42 10.67
C SER A 14 -13.32 -4.93 9.43
N LYS A 15 -14.54 -4.43 9.65
CA LYS A 15 -15.33 -3.78 8.59
C LYS A 15 -14.90 -2.34 8.35
N ASN A 16 -14.27 -1.69 9.34
CA ASN A 16 -14.05 -0.23 9.33
C ASN A 16 -12.60 0.17 9.66
N PHE A 17 -11.89 -0.70 10.39
CA PHE A 17 -10.55 -0.46 10.95
C PHE A 17 -10.42 0.86 11.75
N ASP A 18 -11.46 1.22 12.52
CA ASP A 18 -11.51 2.46 13.29
C ASP A 18 -10.32 2.63 14.26
N LYS A 19 -9.84 1.55 14.88
CA LYS A 19 -8.65 1.58 15.77
C LYS A 19 -7.37 1.92 15.01
N ALA A 20 -7.23 1.46 13.77
CA ALA A 20 -6.06 1.77 12.95
C ALA A 20 -6.04 3.24 12.55
N LYS A 21 -7.21 3.80 12.20
CA LYS A 21 -7.36 5.23 11.93
C LYS A 21 -7.10 6.08 13.18
N GLU A 22 -7.70 5.71 14.31
CA GLU A 22 -7.47 6.36 15.59
C GLU A 22 -5.98 6.36 15.94
N PHE A 23 -5.28 5.24 15.75
CA PHE A 23 -3.84 5.15 15.98
C PHE A 23 -3.04 6.10 15.07
N CYS A 24 -3.38 6.19 13.78
CA CYS A 24 -2.76 7.13 12.86
C CYS A 24 -2.96 8.59 13.30
N PHE A 25 -4.16 8.97 13.75
CA PHE A 25 -4.46 10.36 14.11
C PHE A 25 -4.00 10.76 15.51
N THR A 26 -4.03 9.84 16.47
CA THR A 26 -3.64 10.12 17.86
C THR A 26 -2.15 9.90 18.12
N GLN A 27 -1.50 9.02 17.35
CA GLN A 27 -0.09 8.66 17.50
C GLN A 27 0.65 8.64 16.14
N PRO A 28 0.64 9.74 15.38
CA PRO A 28 1.13 9.78 14.00
C PRO A 28 2.61 9.36 13.87
N LEU A 29 3.47 9.77 14.80
CA LEU A 29 4.89 9.38 14.79
C LEU A 29 5.07 7.86 14.91
N ALA A 30 4.29 7.22 15.79
CA ALA A 30 4.34 5.77 15.97
C ALA A 30 3.74 5.04 14.75
N ALA A 31 2.65 5.58 14.18
CA ALA A 31 2.04 5.05 12.98
C ALA A 31 2.99 5.09 11.78
N HIS A 32 3.64 6.23 11.53
CA HIS A 32 4.64 6.35 10.47
C HIS A 32 5.85 5.44 10.70
N ALA A 33 6.32 5.31 11.95
CA ALA A 33 7.40 4.38 12.27
C ALA A 33 7.02 2.92 11.97
N LEU A 34 5.79 2.52 12.29
CA LEU A 34 5.29 1.17 11.96
C LEU A 34 5.10 0.97 10.45
N LEU A 35 4.51 1.95 9.76
CA LEU A 35 4.34 1.92 8.30
C LEU A 35 5.69 1.81 7.59
N GLN A 36 6.71 2.55 8.04
CA GLN A 36 8.05 2.45 7.48
C GLN A 36 8.65 1.06 7.71
N LYS A 37 8.56 0.51 8.94
CA LYS A 37 9.04 -0.86 9.22
C LYS A 37 8.36 -1.92 8.34
N ILE A 38 7.05 -1.82 8.15
CA ILE A 38 6.29 -2.69 7.25
C ILE A 38 6.80 -2.53 5.82
N THR A 39 7.05 -1.31 5.38
CA THR A 39 7.53 -0.98 4.03
C THR A 39 8.90 -1.59 3.78
N ASP A 40 9.87 -1.34 4.65
CA ASP A 40 11.23 -1.89 4.55
C ASP A 40 11.23 -3.42 4.54
N THR A 41 10.43 -4.02 5.42
CA THR A 41 10.26 -5.48 5.50
C THR A 41 9.63 -6.03 4.23
N THR A 42 8.63 -5.33 3.67
CA THR A 42 7.98 -5.72 2.41
C THR A 42 8.96 -5.65 1.24
N ILE A 43 9.78 -4.61 1.16
CA ILE A 43 10.83 -4.48 0.13
C ILE A 43 11.80 -5.66 0.23
N ALA A 44 12.34 -5.93 1.42
CA ALA A 44 13.27 -7.03 1.63
C ALA A 44 12.64 -8.39 1.23
N TYR A 45 11.39 -8.62 1.64
CA TYR A 45 10.65 -9.84 1.31
C TYR A 45 10.42 -10.00 -0.20
N LEU A 46 10.02 -8.93 -0.89
CA LEU A 46 9.77 -8.95 -2.32
C LEU A 46 11.08 -9.11 -3.12
N LYS A 47 12.18 -8.46 -2.73
CA LYS A 47 13.49 -8.69 -3.36
C LYS A 47 13.90 -10.16 -3.26
N LYS A 48 13.68 -10.82 -2.11
CA LYS A 48 13.93 -12.27 -1.98
C LYS A 48 13.04 -13.13 -2.89
N LYS A 49 11.80 -12.72 -3.16
CA LYS A 49 10.96 -13.39 -4.17
C LYS A 49 11.51 -13.22 -5.58
N VAL A 50 11.97 -12.02 -5.92
CA VAL A 50 12.57 -11.73 -7.22
C VAL A 50 13.85 -12.54 -7.42
N GLU A 51 14.74 -12.58 -6.42
CA GLU A 51 15.93 -13.44 -6.41
C GLU A 51 15.58 -14.94 -6.60
N ALA A 52 14.43 -15.37 -6.06
CA ALA A 52 13.92 -16.74 -6.23
C ALA A 52 13.25 -17.00 -7.59
N GLY A 53 13.25 -16.03 -8.52
CA GLY A 53 12.79 -16.18 -9.90
C GLY A 53 11.42 -15.54 -10.21
N VAL A 54 10.85 -14.73 -9.32
CA VAL A 54 9.60 -14.01 -9.61
C VAL A 54 9.85 -12.83 -10.56
N ASN A 55 9.17 -12.82 -11.71
CA ASN A 55 9.29 -11.75 -12.71
C ASN A 55 8.39 -10.53 -12.46
N ALA A 56 7.28 -10.72 -11.75
CA ALA A 56 6.33 -9.67 -11.43
C ALA A 56 5.75 -9.85 -10.03
N VAL A 57 5.58 -8.76 -9.30
CA VAL A 57 5.00 -8.73 -7.96
C VAL A 57 3.79 -7.80 -7.95
N GLN A 58 2.77 -8.16 -7.16
CA GLN A 58 1.61 -7.32 -6.96
C GLN A 58 1.49 -6.90 -5.49
N VAL A 59 1.43 -5.59 -5.26
CA VAL A 59 1.17 -4.98 -3.95
C VAL A 59 -0.34 -4.80 -3.82
N PHE A 60 -0.94 -5.52 -2.88
CA PHE A 60 -2.35 -5.42 -2.56
C PHE A 60 -2.57 -4.45 -1.39
N ASP A 61 -3.26 -3.35 -1.66
CA ASP A 61 -3.84 -2.47 -0.64
C ASP A 61 -5.36 -2.64 -0.60
N SER A 62 -5.79 -3.70 0.09
CA SER A 62 -7.20 -4.09 0.16
C SER A 62 -8.06 -3.10 0.95
N TRP A 63 -7.43 -2.30 1.81
CA TRP A 63 -8.10 -1.37 2.72
C TRP A 63 -7.80 0.11 2.41
N GLY A 64 -7.14 0.41 1.29
CA GLY A 64 -6.80 1.79 0.90
C GLY A 64 -8.04 2.68 0.75
N GLY A 65 -9.11 2.18 0.13
CA GLY A 65 -10.37 2.92 -0.07
C GLY A 65 -11.15 3.25 1.20
N MET A 66 -10.66 2.87 2.38
CA MET A 66 -11.22 3.33 3.67
C MET A 66 -10.66 4.67 4.12
N LEU A 67 -9.57 5.14 3.50
CA LEU A 67 -8.94 6.43 3.80
C LEU A 67 -9.56 7.54 2.94
N SER A 68 -9.58 8.76 3.47
CA SER A 68 -9.85 9.92 2.62
C SER A 68 -8.71 10.11 1.60
N PRO A 69 -8.88 10.90 0.52
CA PRO A 69 -7.79 11.12 -0.43
C PRO A 69 -6.51 11.64 0.20
N VAL A 70 -6.62 12.54 1.20
CA VAL A 70 -5.45 13.08 1.93
C VAL A 70 -4.80 11.98 2.78
N ASP A 71 -5.59 11.27 3.56
CA ASP A 71 -5.08 10.19 4.42
C ASP A 71 -4.50 9.03 3.60
N TYR A 72 -5.03 8.76 2.41
CA TYR A 72 -4.51 7.73 1.51
C TYR A 72 -3.10 8.09 1.04
N GLN A 73 -2.86 9.35 0.67
CA GLN A 73 -1.53 9.83 0.32
C GLN A 73 -0.56 9.70 1.50
N GLU A 74 -1.01 10.07 2.70
CA GLU A 74 -0.18 10.09 3.92
C GLU A 74 0.09 8.69 4.49
N PHE A 75 -0.91 7.82 4.64
CA PHE A 75 -0.75 6.56 5.38
C PHE A 75 -0.62 5.33 4.47
N SER A 76 -0.88 5.44 3.17
CA SER A 76 -0.77 4.30 2.25
C SER A 76 0.13 4.55 1.05
N TRP A 77 -0.24 5.47 0.16
CA TRP A 77 0.34 5.58 -1.18
C TRP A 77 1.83 5.91 -1.16
N GLN A 78 2.27 6.84 -0.30
CA GLN A 78 3.69 7.18 -0.22
C GLN A 78 4.59 5.97 0.07
N TYR A 79 4.09 5.01 0.85
CA TYR A 79 4.80 3.78 1.19
C TYR A 79 4.74 2.72 0.08
N ILE A 80 3.62 2.64 -0.63
CA ILE A 80 3.52 1.79 -1.84
C ILE A 80 4.49 2.30 -2.91
N LYS A 81 4.59 3.63 -3.08
CA LYS A 81 5.55 4.26 -3.99
C LYS A 81 6.99 3.91 -3.64
N GLN A 82 7.36 3.89 -2.36
CA GLN A 82 8.69 3.42 -1.94
C GLN A 82 8.96 1.97 -2.36
N ILE A 83 7.97 1.08 -2.21
CA ILE A 83 8.11 -0.33 -2.64
C ILE A 83 8.31 -0.42 -4.16
N ILE A 84 7.52 0.34 -4.93
CA ILE A 84 7.66 0.41 -6.39
C ILE A 84 9.07 0.88 -6.77
N GLU A 85 9.53 2.00 -6.21
CA GLU A 85 10.86 2.55 -6.54
C GLU A 85 12.00 1.60 -6.18
N ALA A 86 11.88 0.85 -5.09
CA ALA A 86 12.92 -0.08 -4.64
C ALA A 86 13.04 -1.34 -5.52
N LEU A 87 12.02 -1.66 -6.32
CA LEU A 87 11.92 -2.90 -7.12
C LEU A 87 11.87 -2.67 -8.62
N LYS A 88 11.69 -1.42 -9.09
CA LYS A 88 11.41 -1.10 -10.50
C LYS A 88 12.45 -1.64 -11.50
N ASP A 89 13.71 -1.74 -11.09
CA ASP A 89 14.81 -2.23 -11.94
C ASP A 89 15.00 -3.75 -11.83
N ASP A 90 14.38 -4.38 -10.82
CA ASP A 90 14.53 -5.81 -10.49
C ASP A 90 13.34 -6.64 -11.00
N ALA A 91 12.12 -6.10 -10.97
CA ALA A 91 10.89 -6.79 -11.40
C ALA A 91 9.75 -5.82 -11.73
N HIS A 92 8.75 -6.31 -12.48
CA HIS A 92 7.52 -5.55 -12.70
C HIS A 92 6.70 -5.44 -11.41
N VAL A 93 6.32 -4.22 -11.04
CA VAL A 93 5.50 -3.96 -9.85
C VAL A 93 4.10 -3.53 -10.27
N ILE A 94 3.10 -4.30 -9.84
CA ILE A 94 1.68 -3.99 -10.00
C ILE A 94 1.15 -3.44 -8.68
N ALA A 95 0.52 -2.26 -8.70
CA ALA A 95 -0.12 -1.70 -7.50
C ALA A 95 -1.65 -1.80 -7.62
N PHE A 96 -2.30 -2.40 -6.62
CA PHE A 96 -3.75 -2.51 -6.55
C PHE A 96 -4.27 -1.90 -5.26
N GLY A 97 -5.07 -0.84 -5.37
CA GLY A 97 -5.77 -0.21 -4.24
C GLY A 97 -7.28 -0.31 -4.42
N LYS A 98 -7.93 -1.15 -3.61
CA LYS A 98 -9.40 -1.32 -3.68
C LYS A 98 -10.10 -0.06 -3.18
N GLY A 99 -11.02 0.49 -3.98
CA GLY A 99 -11.76 1.71 -3.69
C GLY A 99 -10.92 2.99 -3.83
N CYS A 100 -9.70 2.90 -4.37
CA CYS A 100 -8.78 4.04 -4.51
C CYS A 100 -8.88 4.72 -5.89
N TRP A 101 -10.05 4.71 -6.52
CA TRP A 101 -10.26 5.26 -7.86
C TRP A 101 -9.84 6.73 -7.98
N PHE A 102 -10.04 7.52 -6.90
CA PHE A 102 -9.66 8.93 -6.82
C PHE A 102 -8.15 9.17 -6.94
N ALA A 103 -7.32 8.15 -6.70
CA ALA A 103 -5.87 8.25 -6.73
C ALA A 103 -5.24 7.72 -8.02
N LEU A 104 -6.02 7.14 -8.94
CA LEU A 104 -5.49 6.47 -10.14
C LEU A 104 -4.63 7.40 -11.01
N GLU A 105 -5.02 8.67 -11.14
CA GLU A 105 -4.23 9.63 -11.92
C GLU A 105 -2.84 9.83 -11.30
N ASP A 106 -2.75 10.01 -9.98
CA ASP A 106 -1.47 10.18 -9.31
C ASP A 106 -0.66 8.89 -9.23
N MET A 107 -1.35 7.75 -9.10
CA MET A 107 -0.72 6.44 -9.17
C MET A 107 -0.11 6.18 -10.53
N SER A 108 -0.71 6.68 -11.61
CA SER A 108 -0.22 6.50 -12.98
C SER A 108 1.09 7.22 -13.26
N LYS A 109 1.42 8.23 -12.44
CA LYS A 109 2.68 8.99 -12.50
C LYS A 109 3.85 8.27 -11.80
N SER A 110 3.63 7.10 -11.23
CA SER A 110 4.67 6.29 -10.59
C SER A 110 5.36 5.33 -11.57
N ASN A 111 6.43 4.67 -11.12
CA ASN A 111 7.11 3.61 -11.88
C ASN A 111 6.40 2.24 -11.79
N ALA A 112 5.12 2.18 -11.39
CA ALA A 112 4.37 0.94 -11.41
C ALA A 112 4.19 0.46 -12.86
N SER A 113 4.44 -0.81 -13.12
CA SER A 113 4.27 -1.39 -14.47
C SER A 113 2.79 -1.55 -14.85
N ALA A 114 1.90 -1.68 -13.87
CA ALA A 114 0.46 -1.65 -14.06
C ALA A 114 -0.25 -1.22 -12.77
N LEU A 115 -1.45 -0.66 -12.94
CA LEU A 115 -2.38 -0.39 -11.85
C LEU A 115 -3.55 -1.37 -11.93
N GLY A 116 -3.79 -2.10 -10.85
CA GLY A 116 -5.01 -2.87 -10.70
C GLY A 116 -6.18 -1.93 -10.38
N VAL A 117 -7.33 -2.19 -11.00
CA VAL A 117 -8.55 -1.42 -10.83
C VAL A 117 -9.70 -2.35 -10.40
N ASP A 118 -10.67 -1.81 -9.67
CA ASP A 118 -11.90 -2.52 -9.34
C ASP A 118 -13.09 -2.04 -10.18
N TRP A 119 -14.25 -2.69 -10.04
CA TRP A 119 -15.43 -2.45 -10.87
C TRP A 119 -16.12 -1.09 -10.64
N THR A 120 -15.63 -0.26 -9.71
CA THR A 120 -16.24 1.05 -9.39
C THR A 120 -15.84 2.17 -10.36
N ILE A 121 -14.95 1.88 -11.32
CA ILE A 121 -14.55 2.82 -12.36
C ILE A 121 -15.12 2.42 -13.73
N THR A 122 -15.41 3.43 -14.56
CA THR A 122 -15.82 3.21 -15.95
C THR A 122 -14.56 3.07 -16.83
N PRO A 123 -14.52 2.11 -17.77
CA PRO A 123 -13.41 1.95 -18.72
C PRO A 123 -13.18 3.16 -19.63
#